data_AF-A0A936D141-F1
#
_entry.id   AF-A0A936D141-F1
#
_cell.length_a   1.000
_cell.length_b   1.000
_cell.length_c   1.000
_cell.angle_alpha   90.00
_cell.angle_beta   90.00
_cell.angle_gamma   90.00
#
_symmetry.space_group_name_H-M   'P 1'
#
loop_
_entity.id
_entity.type
_entity.pdbx_description
1 polymer ?
#
loop_
_entity_poly.entity_id
_entity_poly.type
_entity_poly.pdbx_seq_one_letter_code
_entity_poly.pdbx_strand_id
1 'polypeptide(L)'
;MVDGEEAEAEARCGLKAKIVQETLREQAAVADLAVRYEVHPNQTHAWKQQLLDIAARAFNPGAGIDADEAREREIEKLRAKIGQRKVENSFLARRSGR
;
A
#
# COMPACT_ATOMS: atom_id res chain seq x y z
N MET A 1 13.71 -12.84 -4.43
CA MET A 1 14.14 -12.39 -3.07
C MET A 1 13.37 -11.15 -2.61
N VAL A 2 12.30 -10.75 -3.32
CA VAL A 2 11.44 -9.60 -2.94
C VAL A 2 10.14 -10.12 -2.28
N ASP A 3 9.73 -11.35 -2.61
CA ASP A 3 8.48 -11.98 -2.16
C ASP A 3 8.41 -12.25 -0.64
N GLY A 4 9.57 -12.35 0.04
CA GLY A 4 9.61 -12.60 1.49
C GLY A 4 9.35 -11.35 2.33
N GLU A 5 9.79 -10.18 1.88
CA GLU A 5 9.63 -8.91 2.59
C GLU A 5 8.19 -8.37 2.47
N GLU A 6 7.57 -8.54 1.29
CA GLU A 6 6.16 -8.22 1.08
C GLU A 6 5.23 -9.09 1.94
N ALA A 7 5.51 -10.39 2.06
CA ALA A 7 4.71 -11.29 2.88
C ALA A 7 4.76 -10.94 4.39
N GLU A 8 5.94 -10.56 4.89
CA GLU A 8 6.09 -10.09 6.28
C GLU A 8 5.43 -8.72 6.51
N ALA A 9 5.45 -7.84 5.52
CA ALA A 9 4.76 -6.55 5.56
C ALA A 9 3.23 -6.74 5.60
N GLU A 10 2.68 -7.63 4.75
CA GLU A 10 1.26 -7.97 4.74
C GLU A 10 0.82 -8.60 6.07
N ALA A 11 1.59 -9.55 6.60
CA ALA A 11 1.29 -10.18 7.89
C ALA A 11 1.25 -9.15 9.03
N ARG A 12 2.19 -8.19 9.02
CA ARG A 12 2.23 -7.10 10.01
C ARG A 12 1.06 -6.13 9.87
N CYS A 13 0.64 -5.83 8.65
CA CYS A 13 -0.53 -4.99 8.37
C CYS A 13 -1.82 -5.66 8.85
N GLY A 14 -1.98 -6.97 8.58
CA GLY A 14 -3.13 -7.76 9.04
C GLY A 14 -3.23 -7.82 10.57
N LEU A 15 -2.09 -7.99 11.25
CA LEU A 15 -2.03 -7.98 12.72
C LEU A 15 -2.49 -6.63 13.32
N LYS A 16 -1.97 -5.52 12.80
CA LYS A 16 -2.37 -4.16 13.24
C LYS A 16 -3.87 -3.94 13.06
N ALA A 17 -4.42 -4.31 11.91
CA ALA A 17 -5.85 -4.17 11.63
C ALA A 17 -6.71 -4.98 12.62
N LYS A 18 -6.31 -6.22 12.93
CA LYS A 18 -7.01 -7.08 13.89
C LYS A 18 -7.00 -6.48 15.30
N ILE A 19 -5.85 -6.00 15.78
CA ILE A 19 -5.72 -5.38 17.11
C ILE A 19 -6.63 -4.14 17.22
N VAL A 20 -6.64 -3.29 16.19
CA VAL A 20 -7.49 -2.09 16.20
C VAL A 20 -8.98 -2.46 16.12
N GLN A 21 -9.36 -3.47 15.34
CA GLN A 21 -10.75 -3.95 15.29
C GLN A 21 -11.23 -4.50 16.64
N GLU A 22 -10.44 -5.32 17.31
CA GLU A 22 -10.78 -5.84 18.65
C GLU A 22 -10.91 -4.70 19.68
N THR A 23 -10.05 -3.68 19.56
CA THR A 23 -10.12 -2.47 20.41
C THR A 23 -11.38 -1.65 20.16
N LEU A 24 -11.80 -1.49 18.89
CA LEU A 24 -12.98 -0.70 18.52
C LEU A 24 -14.30 -1.38 18.85
N ARG A 25 -14.34 -2.71 18.86
CA ARG A 25 -15.52 -3.50 19.22
C ARG A 25 -15.71 -3.66 20.73
N GLU A 26 -14.87 -3.02 21.55
CA GLU A 26 -14.84 -3.17 23.02
C GLU A 26 -14.72 -4.64 23.47
N GLN A 27 -14.15 -5.51 22.62
CA GLN A 27 -14.08 -6.95 22.88
C GLN A 27 -13.00 -7.32 23.90
N ALA A 28 -12.02 -6.44 24.11
CA ALA A 28 -10.98 -6.58 25.12
C ALA A 28 -10.43 -5.19 25.49
N ALA A 29 -9.97 -5.02 26.73
CA ALA A 29 -9.31 -3.80 27.14
C ALA A 29 -7.95 -3.67 26.41
N VAL A 30 -7.49 -2.43 26.19
CA VAL A 30 -6.20 -2.17 25.54
C VAL A 30 -5.04 -2.84 26.28
N ALA A 31 -5.14 -2.96 27.61
CA ALA A 31 -4.16 -3.66 28.43
C ALA A 31 -4.10 -5.17 28.14
N ASP A 32 -5.26 -5.82 27.94
CA ASP A 32 -5.32 -7.25 27.63
C ASP A 32 -4.82 -7.55 26.21
N LEU A 33 -5.15 -6.66 25.26
CA LEU A 33 -4.65 -6.75 23.88
C LEU A 33 -3.15 -6.51 23.81
N ALA A 34 -2.62 -5.59 24.62
CA ALA A 34 -1.19 -5.32 24.71
C ALA A 34 -0.40 -6.54 25.19
N VAL A 35 -0.93 -7.27 26.18
CA VAL A 35 -0.32 -8.52 26.65
C VAL A 35 -0.46 -9.63 25.61
N ARG A 36 -1.66 -9.83 25.05
CA ARG A 36 -1.96 -10.92 24.11
C ARG A 36 -1.15 -10.85 22.82
N TYR A 37 -0.95 -9.65 22.30
CA TYR A 37 -0.25 -9.42 21.04
C TYR A 37 1.18 -8.92 21.24
N GLU A 38 1.67 -8.84 22.48
CA GLU A 38 3.00 -8.33 22.84
C GLU A 38 3.29 -6.94 22.27
N VAL A 39 2.26 -6.08 22.29
CA VAL A 39 2.32 -4.71 21.75
C VAL A 39 2.19 -3.71 22.89
N HIS A 40 2.98 -2.64 22.87
CA HIS A 40 2.87 -1.58 23.87
C HIS A 40 1.51 -0.84 23.76
N PRO A 41 0.78 -0.57 24.87
CA PRO A 41 -0.53 0.10 24.83
C PRO A 41 -0.58 1.39 24.00
N ASN A 42 0.46 2.23 24.09
CA ASN A 42 0.57 3.45 23.27
C ASN A 42 0.56 3.17 21.76
N GLN A 43 1.10 2.04 21.29
CA GLN A 43 1.06 1.68 19.88
C GLN A 43 -0.36 1.32 19.44
N THR A 44 -1.12 0.61 20.28
CA THR A 44 -2.54 0.32 20.04
C THR A 44 -3.36 1.60 19.92
N HIS A 45 -3.12 2.57 20.79
CA HIS A 45 -3.76 3.89 20.69
C HIS A 45 -3.36 4.63 19.41
N ALA A 46 -2.08 4.61 19.04
CA ALA A 46 -1.60 5.24 17.81
C ALA A 46 -2.24 4.62 16.56
N TRP A 47 -2.32 3.29 16.47
CA TRP A 47 -2.95 2.60 15.34
C TRP A 47 -4.46 2.84 15.28
N LYS A 48 -5.12 2.95 16.44
CA LYS A 48 -6.53 3.34 16.50
C LYS A 48 -6.76 4.73 15.92
N GLN A 49 -5.94 5.72 16.31
CA GLN A 49 -6.02 7.06 15.75
C GLN A 49 -5.73 7.06 14.24
N GLN A 50 -4.68 6.36 13.82
CA GLN A 50 -4.36 6.22 12.41
C GLN A 50 -5.51 5.63 11.59
N LEU A 51 -6.21 4.61 12.09
CA LEU A 51 -7.35 4.03 11.40
C LEU A 51 -8.51 5.03 11.29
N LEU A 52 -8.80 5.80 12.35
CA LEU A 52 -9.86 6.79 12.34
C LEU A 52 -9.59 7.91 11.31
N ASP A 53 -8.34 8.38 11.23
CA ASP A 53 -7.92 9.38 10.25
C ASP A 53 -8.08 8.86 8.81
N ILE A 54 -7.69 7.60 8.57
CA ILE A 54 -7.83 6.96 7.25
C ILE A 54 -9.31 6.73 6.93
N ALA A 55 -10.11 6.27 7.89
CA ALA A 55 -11.53 6.02 7.71
C ALA A 55 -12.27 7.31 7.32
N ALA A 56 -11.97 8.43 8.00
CA ALA A 56 -12.52 9.73 7.64
C ALA A 56 -12.19 10.14 6.18
N ARG A 57 -10.96 9.87 5.75
CA ARG A 57 -10.54 10.10 4.36
C ARG A 57 -11.21 9.14 3.37
N ALA A 58 -11.46 7.90 3.75
CA ALA A 58 -12.07 6.89 2.89
C ALA A 58 -13.53 7.23 2.50
N PHE A 59 -14.24 8.01 3.31
CA PHE A 59 -15.58 8.52 2.98
C PHE A 59 -15.57 9.78 2.11
N ASN A 60 -14.40 10.37 1.83
CA ASN A 60 -14.32 11.50 0.90
C ASN A 60 -14.38 10.96 -0.54
N PRO A 61 -15.41 11.32 -1.33
CA PRO A 61 -15.56 10.84 -2.70
C PRO A 61 -14.43 11.27 -3.65
N GLY A 62 -13.63 12.28 -3.27
CA GLY A 62 -12.44 12.70 -4.01
C GLY A 62 -11.12 12.09 -3.52
N ALA A 63 -11.13 11.29 -2.45
CA ALA A 63 -9.91 10.69 -1.93
C ALA A 63 -9.35 9.65 -2.93
N GLY A 64 -8.09 9.82 -3.31
CA GLY A 64 -7.39 8.90 -4.20
C GLY A 64 -7.48 9.23 -5.70
N ILE A 65 -8.45 10.05 -6.13
CA ILE A 65 -8.62 10.41 -7.56
C ILE A 65 -7.35 11.06 -8.13
N ASP A 66 -6.80 12.06 -7.45
CA ASP A 66 -5.59 12.74 -7.91
C ASP A 66 -4.37 11.81 -7.96
N ALA A 67 -4.28 10.87 -7.02
CA ALA A 67 -3.20 9.90 -6.97
C ALA A 67 -3.32 8.84 -8.08
N ASP A 68 -4.54 8.37 -8.35
CA ASP A 68 -4.84 7.43 -9.42
C ASP A 68 -4.62 8.08 -10.80
N GLU A 69 -5.05 9.33 -10.99
CA GLU A 69 -4.75 10.08 -12.21
C GLU A 69 -3.26 10.29 -12.41
N ALA A 70 -2.52 10.65 -11.36
CA ALA A 70 -1.07 10.81 -11.43
C ALA A 70 -0.39 9.48 -11.81
N ARG A 71 -0.85 8.37 -11.23
CA ARG A 71 -0.37 7.02 -11.53
C ARG A 71 -0.68 6.61 -12.97
N GLU A 72 -1.89 6.87 -13.46
CA GLU A 72 -2.26 6.55 -14.85
C GLU A 72 -1.43 7.37 -15.84
N ARG A 73 -1.19 8.66 -15.56
CA ARG A 73 -0.29 9.51 -16.36
C ARG A 73 1.14 8.99 -16.39
N GLU A 74 1.63 8.44 -15.28
CA GLU A 74 2.96 7.84 -15.22
C GLU A 74 3.02 6.53 -16.01
N ILE A 75 2.01 5.67 -15.86
CA ILE A 75 1.87 4.43 -16.64
C ILE A 75 1.86 4.74 -18.13
N GLU A 76 1.12 5.76 -18.57
CA GLU A 76 1.04 6.13 -19.97
C GLU A 76 2.39 6.64 -20.52
N LYS A 77 3.11 7.47 -19.74
CA LYS A 77 4.48 7.89 -20.09
C LYS A 77 5.42 6.70 -20.25
N LEU A 78 5.34 5.72 -19.35
CA LEU A 78 6.16 4.51 -19.42
C LEU A 78 5.81 3.66 -20.63
N ARG A 79 4.52 3.48 -20.94
CA ARG A 79 4.03 2.77 -22.15
C ARG A 79 4.56 3.43 -23.42
N ALA A 80 4.46 4.76 -23.53
CA ALA A 80 4.99 5.51 -24.66
C ALA A 80 6.50 5.30 -24.84
N LYS A 81 7.27 5.35 -23.74
CA LYS A 81 8.72 5.14 -23.75
C LYS A 81 9.11 3.71 -24.16
N ILE A 82 8.34 2.70 -23.74
CA ILE A 82 8.51 1.31 -24.18
C ILE A 82 8.23 1.19 -25.68
N GLY A 83 7.16 1.82 -26.18
CA GLY A 83 6.82 1.86 -27.60
C GLY A 83 7.93 2.47 -28.45
N GLN A 84 8.41 3.66 -28.06
CA GLN A 84 9.53 4.33 -28.72
C GLN A 84 10.77 3.43 -28.79
N ARG A 85 11.16 2.83 -27.66
CA ARG A 85 12.32 1.93 -27.60
C ARG A 85 12.16 0.70 -28.50
N LYS A 86 10.95 0.12 -28.60
CA LYS A 86 10.69 -1.00 -29.51
C LYS A 86 10.90 -0.60 -30.97
N VAL A 87 10.42 0.58 -31.36
CA VAL A 87 10.60 1.11 -32.73
C VAL A 87 12.07 1.38 -33.00
N GLU A 88 12.79 2.08 -32.12
CA GLU A 88 14.23 2.33 -32.25
C GLU A 88 15.03 1.02 -32.36
N ASN A 89 14.73 0.04 -31.51
CA ASN A 89 15.42 -1.25 -31.53
C ASN A 89 15.16 -2.03 -32.81
N SER A 90 13.90 -2.11 -33.28
CA SER A 90 13.57 -2.76 -34.55
C SER A 90 14.21 -2.07 -35.76
N PHE A 91 14.30 -0.73 -35.73
CA PHE A 91 15.01 0.04 -36.75
C PHE A 91 16.51 -0.28 -36.76
N LEU A 92 17.16 -0.28 -35.60
CA LEU A 92 18.58 -0.60 -35.47
C LEU A 92 18.89 -2.04 -35.87
N ALA A 93 18.07 -3.00 -35.46
CA ALA A 93 18.21 -4.41 -35.85
C ALA A 93 18.13 -4.58 -37.37
N ARG A 94 17.17 -3.92 -38.02
CA ARG A 94 17.01 -3.94 -39.49
C ARG A 94 18.16 -3.26 -40.23
N ARG A 95 18.85 -2.30 -39.61
CA ARG A 95 20.02 -1.62 -40.20
C ARG A 95 21.32 -2.39 -39.97
N SER A 96 21.45 -3.08 -38.84
CA SER A 96 22.64 -3.84 -38.45
C SER A 96 22.69 -5.27 -39.01
N GLY A 97 21.57 -5.81 -39.49
CA GLY A 97 21.51 -7.12 -40.17
C GLY A 97 21.83 -7.07 -41.67
N ARG A 98 22.59 -6.07 -42.13
CA ARG A 98 23.10 -5.92 -43.49
C ARG A 98 24.61 -5.93 -43.49
#